data_AF-A0A9P7S5N4-F1
#
_entry.id   AF-A0A9P7S5N4-F1
#
_cell.length_a   1.000
_cell.length_b   1.000
_cell.length_c   1.000
_cell.angle_alpha   90.00
_cell.angle_beta   90.00
_cell.angle_gamma   90.00
#
_symmetry.space_group_name_H-M   'P 1'
#
loop_
_entity.id
_entity.type
_entity.pdbx_description
1 polymer ?
#
loop_
_entity_poly.entity_id
_entity_poly.type
_entity_poly.pdbx_seq_one_letter_code
_entity_poly.pdbx_strand_id
1 'polypeptide(L)'
;MFDEALFPVPSYEAFEDDHDCDIFSDSIYPNERLLNLHFADDTMRREYAVYNRLEYLQGTLLPHAYGSHEVTLPTGRMVNGFIMEIAIGHTLGSIPLETWPESAQTQLMRPVLLVHETTSTLS
;
A
#
# COMPACT_ATOMS: atom_id res chain seq x y z
N MET A 1 -22.57 5.22 2.48
CA MET A 1 -21.25 5.30 1.82
C MET A 1 -20.24 5.26 2.95
N PHE A 2 -19.41 4.21 3.02
CA PHE A 2 -18.38 4.07 4.05
C PHE A 2 -17.19 4.94 3.65
N ASP A 3 -16.71 5.79 4.55
CA ASP A 3 -15.53 6.62 4.35
C ASP A 3 -14.37 6.04 5.17
N GLU A 4 -13.45 5.37 4.48
CA GLU A 4 -12.30 4.73 5.11
C GLU A 4 -11.27 5.73 5.62
N ALA A 5 -11.33 7.01 5.24
CA ALA A 5 -10.43 8.04 5.76
C ALA A 5 -10.72 8.41 7.23
N LEU A 6 -11.94 8.11 7.71
CA LEU A 6 -12.39 8.44 9.06
C LEU A 6 -11.98 7.40 10.12
N PHE A 7 -11.46 6.25 9.71
CA PHE A 7 -11.06 5.19 10.64
C PHE A 7 -9.57 5.28 11.01
N PRO A 8 -9.16 4.79 12.19
CA PRO A 8 -7.75 4.68 12.54
C PRO A 8 -7.03 3.73 11.59
N VAL A 9 -5.75 3.94 11.36
CA VAL A 9 -4.92 2.94 10.66
C VAL A 9 -4.82 1.72 11.59
N PRO A 10 -5.07 0.49 11.09
CA PRO A 10 -4.86 -0.71 11.90
C PRO A 10 -3.44 -0.72 12.48
N SER A 11 -3.27 -1.21 13.71
CA SER A 11 -1.93 -1.37 14.29
C SER A 11 -1.13 -2.38 13.48
N TYR A 12 0.21 -2.31 13.56
CA TYR A 12 1.10 -3.27 12.90
C TYR A 12 0.77 -4.74 13.27
N GLU A 13 0.38 -4.99 14.53
CA GLU A 13 -0.08 -6.30 15.01
C GLU A 13 -1.32 -6.82 14.26
N ALA A 14 -2.18 -5.94 13.73
CA ALA A 14 -3.33 -6.32 12.90
C ALA A 14 -2.92 -6.72 11.47
N PHE A 15 -1.73 -6.33 11.01
CA PHE A 15 -1.16 -6.78 9.73
C PHE A 15 -0.30 -8.05 9.89
N GLU A 16 0.19 -8.35 11.10
CA GLU A 16 0.86 -9.62 11.41
C GLU A 16 -0.09 -10.83 11.43
N ASP A 17 -1.39 -10.61 11.69
CA ASP A 17 -2.40 -11.65 11.59
C ASP A 17 -2.72 -12.03 10.12
N ASP A 18 -2.35 -11.17 9.16
CA ASP A 18 -2.47 -11.41 7.71
C ASP A 18 -1.22 -12.07 7.10
N HIS A 19 -0.18 -12.38 7.89
CA HIS A 19 1.15 -12.73 7.36
C HIS A 19 1.35 -14.15 6.83
N ASP A 20 0.37 -15.04 6.84
CA ASP A 20 0.54 -16.40 6.31
C ASP A 20 -0.67 -16.85 5.48
N CYS A 21 -0.79 -16.34 4.26
CA CYS A 21 -1.63 -17.00 3.25
C CYS A 21 -1.03 -16.82 1.86
N ASP A 22 0.01 -17.60 1.57
CA ASP A 22 0.17 -18.10 0.21
C ASP A 22 -1.18 -18.71 -0.18
N ILE A 23 -1.97 -18.04 -1.02
CA ILE A 23 -3.28 -18.49 -1.51
C ILE A 23 -3.16 -19.90 -2.18
N PHE A 24 -1.92 -20.27 -2.52
CA PHE A 24 -1.51 -21.52 -3.13
C PHE A 24 -0.77 -22.49 -2.19
N SER A 25 -0.65 -22.19 -0.90
CA SER A 25 -0.13 -23.15 0.08
C SER A 25 -1.10 -24.34 0.17
N ASP A 26 -0.59 -25.54 -0.04
CA ASP A 26 -1.34 -26.81 0.09
C ASP A 26 -1.85 -27.05 1.52
N SER A 27 -1.46 -26.20 2.48
CA SER A 27 -1.81 -26.31 3.89
C SER A 27 -3.07 -25.52 4.30
N ILE A 28 -3.71 -24.78 3.38
CA ILE A 28 -4.94 -24.00 3.66
C ILE A 28 -6.17 -24.83 3.29
N TYR A 29 -7.13 -24.98 4.21
CA TYR A 29 -8.37 -25.68 3.91
C TYR A 29 -9.15 -24.96 2.80
N PRO A 30 -9.81 -25.67 1.85
CA PRO A 30 -10.48 -25.04 0.72
C PRO A 30 -11.52 -23.97 1.09
N ASN A 31 -12.14 -24.09 2.26
CA ASN A 31 -13.12 -23.13 2.79
C ASN A 31 -12.49 -21.84 3.38
N GLU A 32 -11.18 -21.83 3.62
CA GLU A 32 -10.47 -20.68 4.20
C GLU A 32 -9.82 -19.79 3.13
N ARG A 33 -9.69 -20.30 1.89
CA ARG A 33 -9.06 -19.61 0.76
C ARG A 33 -9.71 -18.27 0.36
N LEU A 34 -10.98 -18.07 0.71
CA LEU A 34 -11.73 -16.86 0.35
C LEU A 34 -11.85 -15.85 1.50
N LEU A 35 -11.39 -16.21 2.71
CA LEU A 35 -11.47 -15.31 3.87
C LEU A 35 -10.54 -14.10 3.72
N ASN A 36 -9.44 -14.25 2.98
CA ASN A 36 -8.46 -13.19 2.74
C ASN A 36 -8.59 -12.58 1.32
N LEU A 37 -9.76 -12.75 0.69
CA LEU A 37 -9.99 -12.16 -0.62
C LEU A 37 -10.29 -10.66 -0.46
N HIS A 38 -9.32 -9.81 -0.80
CA HIS A 38 -9.56 -8.37 -0.89
C HIS A 38 -10.21 -8.03 -2.23
N PHE A 39 -11.42 -7.44 -2.18
CA PHE A 39 -12.05 -6.90 -3.38
C PHE A 39 -11.27 -5.67 -3.87
N ALA A 40 -11.08 -5.58 -5.18
CA ALA A 40 -10.30 -4.49 -5.80
C ALA A 40 -10.82 -3.09 -5.40
N ASP A 41 -12.14 -2.94 -5.26
CA ASP A 41 -12.75 -1.68 -4.83
C ASP A 41 -12.40 -1.32 -3.38
N ASP A 42 -12.30 -2.31 -2.50
CA ASP A 42 -11.93 -2.10 -1.09
C ASP A 42 -10.44 -1.79 -0.98
N THR A 43 -9.59 -2.50 -1.74
CA THR A 43 -8.15 -2.16 -1.82
C THR A 43 -7.93 -0.73 -2.33
N MET A 44 -8.70 -0.31 -3.34
CA MET A 44 -8.58 1.05 -3.91
C MET A 44 -9.03 2.14 -2.94
N ARG A 45 -10.08 1.89 -2.14
CA ARG A 45 -10.51 2.82 -1.07
C ARG A 45 -9.46 2.93 0.03
N ARG A 46 -8.85 1.80 0.44
CA ARG A 46 -7.81 1.78 1.47
C ARG A 46 -6.59 2.56 1.02
N GLU A 47 -6.15 2.32 -0.21
CA GLU A 47 -5.03 3.03 -0.82
C GLU A 47 -5.28 4.54 -0.83
N TYR A 48 -6.44 4.97 -1.33
CA TYR A 48 -6.83 6.39 -1.36
C TYR A 48 -6.85 7.02 0.05
N ALA A 49 -7.40 6.30 1.04
CA ALA A 49 -7.43 6.77 2.43
C ALA A 49 -6.02 6.91 3.03
N VAL A 50 -5.08 6.02 2.70
CA VAL A 50 -3.68 6.13 3.12
C VAL A 50 -3.01 7.35 2.50
N TYR A 51 -3.16 7.57 1.20
CA TYR A 51 -2.60 8.76 0.54
C TYR A 51 -3.17 10.06 1.11
N ASN A 52 -4.46 10.13 1.41
CA ASN A 52 -5.05 11.30 2.06
C ASN A 52 -4.47 11.56 3.45
N ARG A 53 -4.26 10.53 4.27
CA ARG A 53 -3.64 10.70 5.60
C ARG A 53 -2.19 11.16 5.52
N LEU A 54 -1.47 10.70 4.49
CA LEU A 54 -0.08 11.03 4.25
C LEU A 54 0.07 12.19 3.24
N GLU A 55 -0.96 13.04 3.07
CA GLU A 55 -0.96 14.14 2.09
C GLU A 55 0.26 15.05 2.24
N TYR A 56 0.68 15.33 3.47
CA TYR A 56 1.85 16.17 3.76
C TYR A 56 3.20 15.55 3.36
N LEU A 57 3.24 14.23 3.09
CA LEU A 57 4.43 13.52 2.57
C LEU A 57 4.42 13.40 1.05
N GLN A 58 3.30 13.72 0.39
CA GLN A 58 3.19 13.66 -1.07
C GLN A 58 4.04 14.75 -1.74
N GLY A 59 4.58 14.43 -2.92
CA GLY A 59 5.52 15.27 -3.67
C GLY A 59 6.94 15.30 -3.11
N THR A 60 7.20 14.61 -2.00
CA THR A 60 8.55 14.49 -1.40
C THR A 60 8.93 13.04 -1.23
N LEU A 61 8.36 12.37 -0.23
CA LEU A 61 8.62 10.96 0.07
C LEU A 61 7.67 10.05 -0.70
N LEU A 62 6.42 10.45 -0.80
CA LEU A 62 5.40 9.73 -1.57
C LEU A 62 5.13 10.49 -2.88
N PRO A 63 4.84 9.79 -3.98
CA PRO A 63 4.34 10.45 -5.18
C PRO A 63 2.97 11.08 -4.91
N HIS A 64 2.62 12.18 -5.60
CA HIS A 64 1.26 12.69 -5.50
C HIS A 64 0.25 11.68 -6.03
N ALA A 65 -0.81 11.45 -5.25
CA ALA A 65 -1.97 10.69 -5.68
C ALA A 65 -3.06 11.65 -6.18
N TYR A 66 -3.55 11.42 -7.39
CA TYR A 66 -4.65 12.17 -8.00
C TYR A 66 -6.00 11.43 -7.90
N GLY A 67 -6.05 10.40 -7.06
CA GLY A 67 -7.26 9.64 -6.77
C GLY A 67 -7.58 8.51 -7.75
N SER A 68 -8.75 7.92 -7.57
CA SER A 68 -9.30 6.87 -8.42
C SER A 68 -10.13 7.44 -9.55
N HIS A 69 -10.04 6.80 -10.72
CA HIS A 69 -10.70 7.23 -11.95
C HIS A 69 -11.35 6.01 -12.62
N GLU A 70 -12.58 6.21 -13.08
CA GLU A 70 -13.32 5.22 -13.85
C GLU A 70 -13.19 5.53 -15.35
N VAL A 71 -12.82 4.54 -16.15
CA VAL A 71 -12.66 4.68 -17.59
C VAL A 71 -13.43 3.58 -18.30
N THR A 72 -14.23 3.97 -19.29
CA THR A 72 -14.91 3.03 -20.18
C THR A 72 -14.03 2.74 -21.39
N LEU A 73 -13.65 1.47 -21.55
CA LEU A 73 -12.88 1.00 -22.70
C LEU A 73 -13.73 0.99 -23.97
N PRO A 74 -13.11 0.99 -25.17
CA PRO A 74 -13.85 0.90 -26.45
C PRO A 74 -14.74 -0.34 -26.58
N THR A 75 -14.49 -1.37 -25.78
CA THR A 75 -15.29 -2.60 -25.69
C THR A 75 -16.55 -2.45 -24.82
N GLY A 76 -16.78 -1.28 -24.23
CA GLY A 76 -17.88 -1.01 -23.30
C GLY A 76 -17.63 -1.49 -21.87
N ARG A 77 -16.46 -2.07 -21.59
CA ARG A 77 -16.06 -2.48 -20.23
C ARG A 77 -15.63 -1.27 -19.41
N MET A 78 -16.09 -1.21 -18.17
CA MET A 78 -15.69 -0.19 -17.20
C MET A 78 -14.49 -0.70 -16.41
N VAL A 79 -13.48 0.14 -16.22
CA VAL A 79 -12.27 -0.16 -15.47
C VAL A 79 -12.00 0.97 -14.49
N ASN A 80 -11.76 0.60 -13.24
CA ASN A 80 -11.29 1.53 -12.21
C ASN A 80 -9.77 1.47 -12.14
N GLY A 81 -9.14 2.64 -12.09
CA GLY A 81 -7.69 2.78 -11.95
C GLY A 81 -7.33 3.88 -10.96
N PHE A 82 -6.10 3.85 -10.48
CA PHE A 82 -5.54 4.85 -9.58
C PHE A 82 -4.47 5.66 -10.33
N ILE A 83 -4.56 6.99 -10.28
CA ILE A 83 -3.61 7.87 -10.97
C ILE A 83 -2.71 8.53 -9.94
N MET A 84 -1.40 8.44 -10.16
CA MET A 84 -0.39 9.03 -9.29
C MET A 84 0.85 9.46 -10.09
N GLU A 85 1.69 10.30 -9.47
CA GLU A 85 3.01 10.65 -10.01
C GLU A 85 3.91 9.41 -10.15
N ILE A 86 4.80 9.45 -11.13
CA ILE A 86 5.79 8.41 -11.34
C ILE A 86 6.95 8.61 -10.35
N ALA A 87 7.17 7.63 -9.48
CA ALA A 87 8.39 7.55 -8.68
C ALA A 87 9.59 7.20 -9.57
N ILE A 88 10.52 8.15 -9.76
CA ILE A 88 11.73 7.91 -10.54
C ILE A 88 12.76 7.20 -9.66
N GLY A 89 13.16 5.99 -10.04
CA GLY A 89 14.19 5.26 -9.32
C GLY A 89 14.28 3.80 -9.74
N HIS A 90 15.14 3.06 -9.03
CA HIS A 90 15.27 1.62 -9.14
C HIS A 90 14.51 0.95 -8.00
N THR A 91 13.92 -0.21 -8.27
CA THR A 91 13.37 -1.05 -7.20
C THR A 91 14.51 -1.52 -6.31
N LEU A 92 14.30 -1.53 -4.99
CA LEU A 92 15.36 -1.93 -4.04
C LEU A 92 15.92 -3.33 -4.34
N GLY A 93 15.06 -4.27 -4.74
CA GLY A 93 15.48 -5.63 -5.10
C GLY A 93 16.30 -5.75 -6.39
N SER A 94 16.40 -4.69 -7.20
CA SER A 94 17.23 -4.69 -8.41
C SER A 94 18.69 -4.34 -8.15
N ILE A 95 19.03 -3.88 -6.94
CA ILE A 95 20.39 -3.47 -6.56
C ILE A 95 20.91 -4.46 -5.50
N PRO A 96 22.00 -5.20 -5.77
CA PRO A 96 22.55 -6.18 -4.81
C PRO A 96 22.94 -5.49 -3.50
N LEU A 97 22.42 -5.96 -2.36
CA LEU A 97 22.61 -5.37 -1.03
C LEU A 97 24.09 -5.17 -0.67
N GLU A 98 24.97 -6.05 -1.14
CA GLU A 98 26.41 -6.01 -0.90
C GLU A 98 27.08 -4.80 -1.54
N THR A 99 26.44 -4.18 -2.53
CA THR A 99 26.94 -2.99 -3.23
C THR A 99 26.51 -1.68 -2.57
N TRP A 100 25.65 -1.75 -1.54
CA TRP A 100 25.13 -0.57 -0.87
C TRP A 100 26.12 -0.04 0.16
N PRO A 101 26.46 1.26 0.12
CA PRO A 101 27.12 1.92 1.23
C PRO A 101 26.27 1.80 2.51
N GLU A 102 26.89 1.53 3.65
CA GLU A 102 26.20 1.44 4.95
C GLU A 102 25.36 2.70 5.24
N SER A 103 25.89 3.88 4.92
CA SER A 103 25.18 5.15 5.06
C SER A 103 23.89 5.22 4.23
N ALA A 104 23.84 4.58 3.06
CA ALA A 104 22.65 4.54 2.22
C ALA A 104 21.59 3.58 2.81
N GLN A 105 22.03 2.48 3.40
CA GLN A 105 21.14 1.55 4.11
C GLN A 105 20.50 2.25 5.32
N THR A 106 21.28 3.00 6.11
CA THR A 106 20.74 3.77 7.25
C THR A 106 19.79 4.89 6.78
N GLN A 107 20.07 5.54 5.66
CA GLN A 107 19.19 6.58 5.12
C GLN A 107 17.83 6.05 4.68
N LEU A 108 17.75 4.82 4.16
CA LEU A 108 16.47 4.18 3.80
C LEU A 108 15.58 3.87 5.00
N MET A 109 16.14 3.64 6.19
CA MET A 109 15.36 3.37 7.39
C MET A 109 14.58 4.60 7.87
N ARG A 110 15.12 5.80 7.63
CA ARG A 110 14.55 7.04 8.17
C ARG A 110 13.15 7.35 7.61
N PRO A 111 12.88 7.24 6.29
CA PRO A 111 11.53 7.38 5.77
C PRO A 111 10.54 6.33 6.26
N VAL A 112 10.99 5.08 6.43
CA VAL A 112 10.13 3.99 6.94
C VAL A 112 9.66 4.30 8.37
N LEU A 113 10.56 4.79 9.22
CA LEU A 113 10.22 5.22 10.58
C LEU A 113 9.26 6.41 10.59
N LEU A 114 9.44 7.39 9.70
CA LEU A 114 8.53 8.53 9.59
C LEU A 114 7.11 8.10 9.22
N VAL A 115 6.97 7.16 8.28
CA VAL A 115 5.65 6.61 7.93
C VAL A 115 5.07 5.84 9.13
N HIS A 116 5.89 5.03 9.82
CA HIS A 116 5.47 4.23 10.97
C HIS A 116 5.00 5.07 12.17
N GLU A 117 5.73 6.12 12.54
CA GLU A 117 5.36 7.01 13.66
C GLU A 117 4.00 7.70 13.42
N THR A 118 3.65 7.95 12.16
CA THR A 118 2.39 8.61 11.80
C THR A 118 1.20 7.67 11.81
N THR A 119 1.42 6.37 11.58
CA THR A 119 0.41 5.34 11.79
C THR A 119 0.18 5.03 13.27
N SER A 120 1.18 5.23 14.15
CA SER A 120 1.03 4.99 15.61
C SER A 120 0.45 6.17 16.41
N THR A 121 0.58 7.41 15.94
CA THR A 121 0.10 8.60 16.67
C THR A 121 -1.38 8.94 16.45
N LEU A 122 -2.07 8.17 15.60
CA LEU A 122 -3.50 8.31 15.30
C LEU A 122 -4.37 7.25 16.00
N SER A 123 -3.83 6.49 16.98
CA SER A 123 -4.58 5.52 17.81
C SER A 123 -5.10 6.12 19.11
#